data_AF-F5LGX9-F1
#
_entry.id   AF-F5LGX9-F1
#
_cell.length_a   1.000
_cell.length_b   1.000
_cell.length_c   1.000
_cell.angle_alpha   90.00
_cell.angle_beta   90.00
_cell.angle_gamma   90.00
#
_symmetry.space_group_name_H-M   'P 1'
#
loop_
_entity.id
_entity.type
_entity.pdbx_description
1 polymer ?
#
loop_
_entity_poly.entity_id
_entity_poly.type
_entity_poly.pdbx_seq_one_letter_code
_entity_poly.pdbx_strand_id
1 'polypeptide(L)'
;MTLQPAYNCLLGCFYNELTIRHGLRFPLEKWLLRPDYFQVIHCVVHGYSKLSGPHPGDLIEQFQQEFPVIRTVVPEFRDVKQAVNYARDYTGKHGFIAAAHNLKHAPFETTTYDSDSWNYLLLTEFTEKGDCRVYSPYNNEYAMVSAEQLEFMLDTAFNYRQAGKFTPYMYWECEDTQSIQNAMDRLDELELYRSAVQNYPLEFNLHEGRIYTDSLKVMREHIPPEQIRMQVNEIHAFHRILLRSRQDLLGFLRGMGIDAGKEIEALANKWTRFTHLVALAILRNSAGEYERLYPQFEELIRDEERLLKRLPDRFAAASPQSNLGKSGGDNDVHHRS
;
A
#
# COMPACT_ATOMS: atom_id res chain seq x y z
N MET A 1 -17.64 -13.84 -1.36
CA MET A 1 -16.79 -12.86 -0.65
C MET A 1 -15.67 -12.47 -1.60
N THR A 2 -15.51 -11.18 -1.91
CA THR A 2 -14.47 -10.72 -2.84
C THR A 2 -13.45 -9.92 -2.05
N LEU A 3 -12.28 -10.53 -1.80
CA LEU A 3 -11.18 -9.85 -1.13
C LEU A 3 -10.63 -8.73 -2.02
N GLN A 4 -10.17 -7.66 -1.40
CA GLN A 4 -9.69 -6.46 -2.08
C GLN A 4 -8.15 -6.39 -2.07
N PRO A 5 -7.51 -5.91 -3.14
CA PRO A 5 -6.08 -5.69 -3.14
C PRO A 5 -5.71 -4.33 -2.52
N ALA A 6 -4.42 -4.14 -2.26
CA ALA A 6 -3.81 -2.86 -1.91
C ALA A 6 -2.35 -2.82 -2.37
N TYR A 7 -1.77 -1.62 -2.52
CA TYR A 7 -0.35 -1.47 -2.85
C TYR A 7 0.62 -2.03 -1.81
N ASN A 8 0.16 -2.36 -0.61
CA ASN A 8 0.95 -3.01 0.44
C ASN A 8 0.14 -4.15 1.08
N CYS A 9 0.79 -5.29 1.32
CA CYS A 9 0.12 -6.50 1.80
C CYS A 9 -0.54 -6.32 3.18
N LEU A 10 0.09 -5.58 4.11
CA LEU A 10 -0.48 -5.35 5.44
C LEU A 10 -1.67 -4.38 5.37
N LEU A 11 -1.58 -3.31 4.58
CA LEU A 11 -2.72 -2.40 4.37
C LEU A 11 -3.91 -3.14 3.76
N GLY A 12 -3.63 -4.05 2.81
CA GLY A 12 -4.66 -4.91 2.24
C GLY A 12 -5.27 -5.86 3.27
N CYS A 13 -4.48 -6.44 4.17
CA CYS A 13 -5.01 -7.25 5.26
C CYS A 13 -5.94 -6.44 6.17
N PHE A 14 -5.49 -5.27 6.64
CA PHE A 14 -6.30 -4.39 7.49
C PHE A 14 -7.58 -3.92 6.79
N TYR A 15 -7.49 -3.52 5.52
CA TYR A 15 -8.65 -3.07 4.77
C TYR A 15 -9.68 -4.18 4.55
N ASN A 16 -9.24 -5.41 4.26
CA ASN A 16 -10.17 -6.56 4.16
C ASN A 16 -10.81 -6.88 5.52
N GLU A 17 -10.08 -6.74 6.63
CA GLU A 17 -10.63 -6.89 7.98
C GLU A 17 -11.77 -5.91 8.22
N LEU A 18 -11.55 -4.63 7.96
CA LEU A 18 -12.55 -3.58 8.10
C LEU A 18 -13.77 -3.79 7.18
N THR A 19 -13.55 -4.08 5.90
CA THR A 19 -14.62 -4.08 4.90
C THR A 19 -15.37 -5.41 4.79
N ILE A 20 -14.67 -6.52 4.97
CA ILE A 20 -15.25 -7.86 4.76
C ILE A 20 -15.70 -8.46 6.08
N ARG A 21 -14.87 -8.41 7.13
CA ARG A 21 -15.24 -8.98 8.44
C ARG A 21 -16.15 -8.06 9.23
N HIS A 22 -15.84 -6.75 9.24
CA HIS A 22 -16.59 -5.75 9.99
C HIS A 22 -17.64 -4.99 9.15
N GLY A 23 -17.72 -5.27 7.85
CA GLY A 23 -18.79 -4.79 6.98
C GLY A 23 -18.76 -3.31 6.64
N LEU A 24 -17.65 -2.61 6.90
CA LEU A 24 -17.48 -1.21 6.53
C LEU A 24 -17.42 -1.04 5.01
N ARG A 25 -17.95 0.07 4.51
CA ARG A 25 -18.11 0.36 3.07
C ARG A 25 -17.52 1.72 2.75
N PHE A 26 -16.27 1.73 2.37
CA PHE A 26 -15.56 2.93 1.91
C PHE A 26 -14.44 2.49 0.97
N PRO A 27 -14.08 3.26 -0.07
CA PRO A 27 -12.91 2.96 -0.88
C PRO A 27 -11.63 3.15 -0.05
N LEU A 28 -10.60 2.35 -0.34
CA LEU A 28 -9.33 2.34 0.41
C LEU A 28 -8.73 3.74 0.55
N GLU A 29 -8.86 4.57 -0.48
CA GLU A 29 -8.31 5.91 -0.57
C GLU A 29 -8.95 6.88 0.43
N LYS A 30 -10.18 6.65 0.90
CA LYS A 30 -10.75 7.46 2.00
C LYS A 30 -9.95 7.32 3.30
N TRP A 31 -9.29 6.18 3.52
CA TRP A 31 -8.38 6.00 4.63
C TRP A 31 -6.98 6.52 4.29
N LEU A 32 -6.47 6.21 3.10
CA LEU A 32 -5.06 6.43 2.78
C LEU A 32 -4.72 7.84 2.28
N LEU A 33 -5.64 8.59 1.68
CA LEU A 33 -5.39 9.96 1.19
C LEU A 33 -5.29 10.97 2.33
N ARG A 34 -4.16 10.90 3.03
CA ARG A 34 -3.73 11.81 4.08
C ARG A 34 -2.65 12.76 3.55
N PRO A 35 -2.31 13.84 4.29
CA PRO A 35 -1.28 14.79 3.86
C PRO A 35 0.10 14.16 3.56
N ASP A 36 0.41 13.03 4.18
CA ASP A 36 1.64 12.27 4.02
C ASP A 36 1.60 11.20 2.92
N TYR A 37 0.49 11.03 2.19
CA TYR A 37 0.32 9.98 1.19
C TYR A 37 1.42 9.96 0.10
N PHE A 38 1.85 11.15 -0.35
CA PHE A 38 2.89 11.29 -1.37
C PHE A 38 4.31 11.33 -0.81
N GLN A 39 4.51 11.13 0.50
CA GLN A 39 5.84 11.07 1.07
C GLN A 39 6.66 9.94 0.46
N VAL A 40 7.92 10.23 0.20
CA VAL A 40 8.95 9.27 -0.16
C VAL A 40 10.00 9.33 0.95
N ILE A 41 10.23 8.20 1.61
CA ILE A 41 11.07 8.07 2.79
C ILE A 41 12.28 7.20 2.41
N HIS A 42 13.48 7.67 2.72
CA HIS A 42 14.68 6.86 2.72
C HIS A 42 14.69 5.98 3.97
N CYS A 43 14.93 4.69 3.76
CA CYS A 43 15.13 3.77 4.87
C CYS A 43 16.28 2.81 4.58
N VAL A 44 16.89 2.31 5.66
CA VAL A 44 17.91 1.27 5.59
C VAL A 44 17.30 -0.01 6.15
N VAL A 45 17.12 -1.01 5.29
CA VAL A 45 16.58 -2.32 5.68
C VAL A 45 17.59 -3.37 5.25
N HIS A 46 18.00 -4.23 6.18
CA HIS A 46 19.01 -5.26 5.98
C HIS A 46 20.35 -4.71 5.48
N GLY A 47 20.68 -3.48 5.89
CA GLY A 47 21.91 -2.77 5.48
C GLY A 47 21.84 -2.10 4.10
N TYR A 48 20.71 -2.18 3.40
CA TYR A 48 20.54 -1.57 2.08
C TYR A 48 19.65 -0.33 2.13
N SER A 49 20.10 0.74 1.46
CA SER A 49 19.30 1.95 1.24
C SER A 49 18.17 1.70 0.24
N LYS A 50 16.97 2.11 0.61
CA LYS A 50 15.72 1.91 -0.14
C LYS A 50 14.89 3.19 -0.09
N LEU A 51 14.00 3.36 -1.06
CA LEU A 51 12.93 4.36 -1.00
C LEU A 51 11.59 3.67 -0.76
N SER A 52 10.85 4.15 0.23
CA SER A 52 9.54 3.65 0.61
C SER A 52 8.53 4.79 0.70
N GLY A 53 7.24 4.46 0.81
CA GLY A 53 6.25 5.38 1.38
C GLY A 53 6.21 5.28 2.91
N PRO A 54 5.25 5.95 3.56
CA PRO A 54 4.97 5.79 4.98
C PRO A 54 4.85 4.31 5.39
N HIS A 55 5.35 3.97 6.57
CA HIS A 55 5.31 2.60 7.05
C HIS A 55 3.84 2.18 7.27
N PRO A 56 3.41 1.00 6.79
CA PRO A 56 2.01 0.60 6.85
C PRO A 56 1.48 0.46 8.28
N GLY A 57 2.35 0.12 9.24
CA GLY A 57 2.01 0.10 10.66
C GLY A 57 1.60 1.48 11.19
N ASP A 58 2.28 2.54 10.75
CA ASP A 58 2.00 3.91 11.19
C ASP A 58 0.66 4.38 10.62
N LEU A 59 0.34 4.03 9.37
CA LEU A 59 -0.96 4.34 8.75
C LEU A 59 -2.13 3.64 9.45
N ILE A 60 -1.92 2.40 9.92
CA ILE A 60 -2.89 1.65 10.72
C ILE A 60 -3.03 2.29 12.10
N GLU A 61 -1.91 2.61 12.77
CA GLU A 61 -1.93 3.25 14.08
C GLU A 61 -2.66 4.59 14.04
N GLN A 62 -2.40 5.43 13.03
CA GLN A 62 -3.11 6.70 12.87
C GLN A 62 -4.62 6.50 12.69
N PHE A 63 -5.06 5.43 12.00
CA PHE A 63 -6.49 5.11 11.89
C PHE A 63 -7.07 4.64 13.23
N GLN A 64 -6.31 3.88 14.02
CA GLN A 64 -6.69 3.45 15.36
C GLN A 64 -6.71 4.62 16.36
N GLN A 65 -5.87 5.64 16.18
CA GLN A 65 -5.91 6.86 16.98
C GLN A 65 -7.18 7.68 16.69
N GLU A 66 -7.64 7.69 15.43
CA GLU A 66 -8.92 8.31 15.03
C GLU A 66 -10.13 7.50 15.51
N PHE A 67 -10.02 6.17 15.49
CA PHE A 67 -11.03 5.24 15.95
C PHE A 67 -10.48 4.27 17.02
N PRO A 68 -10.34 4.72 18.30
CA PRO A 68 -9.76 3.90 19.38
C PRO A 68 -10.52 2.62 19.73
N VAL A 69 -11.72 2.47 19.19
CA VAL A 69 -12.55 1.25 19.26
C VAL A 69 -12.00 0.10 18.42
N ILE A 70 -11.00 0.36 17.57
CA ILE A 70 -10.33 -0.64 16.74
C ILE A 70 -9.08 -1.14 17.47
N ARG A 71 -9.00 -2.45 17.72
CA ARG A 71 -7.86 -3.05 18.45
C ARG A 71 -7.15 -4.09 17.59
N THR A 72 -5.82 -4.01 17.55
CA THR A 72 -4.99 -5.05 16.94
C THR A 72 -4.86 -6.22 17.90
N VAL A 73 -5.17 -7.42 17.44
CA VAL A 73 -5.01 -8.67 18.19
C VAL A 73 -3.95 -9.53 17.52
N VAL A 74 -2.99 -9.97 18.33
CA VAL A 74 -1.88 -10.82 17.92
C VAL A 74 -1.88 -12.07 18.82
N PRO A 75 -2.60 -13.14 18.45
CA PRO A 75 -2.69 -14.33 19.29
C PRO A 75 -1.35 -15.07 19.35
N GLU A 76 -1.10 -15.65 20.52
CA GLU A 76 0.12 -16.40 20.83
C GLU A 76 -0.15 -17.91 20.78
N PHE A 77 0.81 -18.65 20.23
CA PHE A 77 0.74 -20.10 20.13
C PHE A 77 2.04 -20.74 20.63
N ARG A 78 1.93 -22.01 21.02
CA ARG A 78 3.07 -22.82 21.46
C ARG A 78 3.94 -23.26 20.29
N ASP A 79 3.31 -23.64 19.18
CA ASP A 79 3.98 -24.22 18.01
C ASP A 79 3.17 -23.97 16.72
N VAL A 80 3.80 -24.27 15.58
CA VAL A 80 3.23 -24.12 14.24
C VAL A 80 1.94 -24.94 14.08
N LYS A 81 1.90 -26.16 14.61
CA LYS A 81 0.73 -27.05 14.48
C LYS A 81 -0.50 -26.48 15.18
N GLN A 82 -0.32 -25.94 16.39
CA GLN A 82 -1.39 -25.27 17.12
C GLN A 82 -1.91 -24.05 16.33
N ALA A 83 -1.00 -23.25 15.77
CA ALA A 83 -1.38 -22.10 14.96
C ALA A 83 -2.15 -22.52 13.69
N VAL A 84 -1.74 -23.56 12.98
CA VAL A 84 -2.44 -24.05 11.78
C VAL A 84 -3.85 -24.54 12.12
N ASN A 85 -4.01 -25.28 13.22
CA ASN A 85 -5.34 -25.71 13.68
C ASN A 85 -6.23 -24.51 14.05
N TYR A 86 -5.67 -23.51 14.73
CA TYR A 86 -6.40 -22.27 15.02
C TYR A 86 -6.84 -21.55 13.75
N ALA A 87 -5.97 -21.41 12.75
CA ALA A 87 -6.35 -20.80 11.47
C ALA A 87 -7.46 -21.57 10.77
N ARG A 88 -7.43 -22.90 10.77
CA ARG A 88 -8.51 -23.71 10.20
C ARG A 88 -9.86 -23.40 10.87
N ASP A 89 -9.89 -23.41 12.19
CA ASP A 89 -11.12 -23.14 12.95
C ASP A 89 -11.59 -21.69 12.79
N TYR A 90 -10.64 -20.75 12.76
CA TYR A 90 -10.93 -19.32 12.63
C TYR A 90 -11.47 -18.98 11.25
N THR A 91 -10.82 -19.45 10.19
CA THR A 91 -11.26 -19.21 8.80
C THR A 91 -12.63 -19.83 8.52
N GLY A 92 -12.94 -21.00 9.09
CA GLY A 92 -14.27 -21.60 8.99
C GLY A 92 -15.39 -20.77 9.61
N LYS A 93 -15.08 -19.92 10.61
CA LYS A 93 -16.04 -19.04 11.30
C LYS A 93 -16.07 -17.62 10.74
N HIS A 94 -14.91 -17.09 10.36
CA HIS A 94 -14.70 -15.67 10.07
C HIS A 94 -14.30 -15.41 8.61
N GLY A 95 -14.15 -16.44 7.79
CA GLY A 95 -13.87 -16.38 6.36
C GLY A 95 -12.39 -16.25 5.99
N PHE A 96 -11.57 -15.58 6.78
CA PHE A 96 -10.12 -15.52 6.56
C PHE A 96 -9.36 -15.15 7.85
N ILE A 97 -8.03 -15.23 7.85
CA ILE A 97 -7.14 -14.65 8.87
C ILE A 97 -5.85 -14.15 8.23
N ALA A 98 -5.33 -12.99 8.65
CA ALA A 98 -4.05 -12.50 8.16
C ALA A 98 -2.90 -13.23 8.85
N ALA A 99 -1.95 -13.71 8.04
CA ALA A 99 -0.80 -14.47 8.49
C ALA A 99 0.49 -13.84 7.97
N ALA A 100 1.41 -13.60 8.89
CA ALA A 100 2.78 -13.27 8.58
C ALA A 100 3.50 -14.53 8.08
N HIS A 101 4.20 -14.39 6.95
CA HIS A 101 4.78 -15.55 6.27
C HIS A 101 6.18 -15.29 5.73
N ASN A 102 6.90 -16.38 5.53
CA ASN A 102 8.18 -16.41 4.84
C ASN A 102 7.98 -16.25 3.33
N LEU A 103 8.68 -15.30 2.71
CA LEU A 103 8.68 -15.15 1.24
C LEU A 103 9.34 -16.34 0.54
N LYS A 104 10.33 -17.00 1.15
CA LYS A 104 11.03 -18.15 0.55
C LYS A 104 10.07 -19.30 0.19
N HIS A 105 9.02 -19.47 0.98
CA HIS A 105 8.06 -20.56 0.86
C HIS A 105 6.70 -20.09 0.31
N ALA A 106 6.55 -18.79 0.04
CA ALA A 106 5.32 -18.21 -0.48
C ALA A 106 5.07 -18.62 -1.94
N PRO A 107 3.81 -18.81 -2.36
CA PRO A 107 3.49 -19.26 -3.71
C PRO A 107 3.58 -18.16 -4.79
N PHE A 108 3.62 -16.88 -4.40
CA PHE A 108 3.53 -15.75 -5.35
C PHE A 108 4.87 -15.08 -5.65
N GLU A 109 5.69 -14.85 -4.61
CA GLU A 109 6.98 -14.17 -4.73
C GLU A 109 7.99 -14.92 -3.87
N THR A 110 8.80 -15.76 -4.50
CA THR A 110 9.82 -16.54 -3.80
C THR A 110 11.13 -15.78 -3.74
N THR A 111 11.60 -15.52 -2.52
CA THR A 111 13.00 -15.12 -2.27
C THR A 111 13.86 -16.36 -2.07
N THR A 112 15.17 -16.24 -2.26
CA THR A 112 16.12 -17.34 -2.00
C THR A 112 16.49 -17.48 -0.52
N TYR A 113 16.08 -16.54 0.32
CA TYR A 113 16.45 -16.41 1.73
C TYR A 113 15.21 -16.20 2.62
N ASP A 114 15.35 -16.56 3.89
CA ASP A 114 14.35 -16.29 4.93
C ASP A 114 14.31 -14.79 5.23
N SER A 115 13.14 -14.18 5.02
CA SER A 115 12.96 -12.75 5.15
C SER A 115 12.33 -12.43 6.50
N ASP A 116 13.09 -11.82 7.41
CA ASP A 116 12.56 -11.22 8.64
C ASP A 116 11.92 -9.86 8.32
N SER A 117 10.75 -9.87 7.68
CA SER A 117 10.06 -8.65 7.25
C SER A 117 8.55 -8.82 7.32
N TRP A 118 7.83 -7.70 7.40
CA TRP A 118 6.37 -7.64 7.53
C TRP A 118 5.66 -8.06 6.23
N ASN A 119 5.71 -9.35 5.89
CA ASN A 119 5.00 -9.92 4.75
C ASN A 119 3.77 -10.65 5.23
N TYR A 120 2.60 -10.21 4.77
CA TYR A 120 1.31 -10.75 5.16
C TYR A 120 0.52 -11.28 3.96
N LEU A 121 -0.22 -12.35 4.19
CA LEU A 121 -1.23 -12.88 3.27
C LEU A 121 -2.49 -13.23 4.05
N LEU A 122 -3.58 -13.50 3.35
CA LEU A 122 -4.82 -13.97 3.96
C LEU A 122 -4.94 -15.47 3.75
N LEU A 123 -5.03 -16.25 4.82
CA LEU A 123 -5.48 -17.65 4.78
C LEU A 123 -7.01 -17.63 4.70
N THR A 124 -7.62 -18.27 3.69
CA THR A 124 -9.06 -18.10 3.42
C THR A 124 -9.87 -19.38 3.55
N GLU A 125 -9.33 -20.53 3.18
CA GLU A 125 -10.08 -21.78 3.16
C GLU A 125 -9.14 -22.96 3.37
N PHE A 126 -9.60 -23.99 4.08
CA PHE A 126 -8.86 -25.24 4.27
C PHE A 126 -9.66 -26.40 3.68
N THR A 127 -8.97 -27.26 2.94
CA THR A 127 -9.55 -28.52 2.44
C THR A 127 -9.51 -29.60 3.52
N GLU A 128 -10.25 -30.70 3.31
CA GLU A 128 -10.21 -31.87 4.20
C GLU A 128 -8.81 -32.49 4.32
N LYS A 129 -7.97 -32.33 3.29
CA LYS A 129 -6.58 -32.83 3.27
C LYS A 129 -5.60 -31.92 4.01
N GLY A 130 -6.06 -30.76 4.48
CA GLY A 130 -5.24 -29.77 5.17
C GLY A 130 -4.60 -28.72 4.27
N ASP A 131 -4.76 -28.81 2.94
CA ASP A 131 -4.30 -27.78 2.01
C ASP A 131 -5.05 -26.47 2.27
N CYS A 132 -4.36 -25.34 2.16
CA CYS A 132 -4.91 -24.03 2.43
C CYS A 132 -4.95 -23.17 1.17
N ARG A 133 -6.09 -22.53 0.91
CA ARG A 133 -6.19 -21.45 -0.05
C ARG A 133 -5.71 -20.16 0.59
N VAL A 134 -4.74 -19.53 -0.06
CA VAL A 134 -4.17 -18.25 0.37
C VAL A 134 -4.46 -17.17 -0.66
N TYR A 135 -4.58 -15.93 -0.20
CA TYR A 135 -4.76 -14.76 -1.03
C TYR A 135 -3.66 -13.74 -0.72
N SER A 136 -3.02 -13.20 -1.75
CA SER A 136 -2.09 -12.08 -1.61
C SER A 136 -2.81 -10.76 -1.86
N PRO A 137 -3.03 -9.91 -0.83
CA PRO A 137 -3.62 -8.59 -1.04
C PRO A 137 -2.72 -7.69 -1.89
N TYR A 138 -1.42 -7.95 -1.89
CA TYR A 138 -0.52 -7.34 -2.85
C TYR A 138 -0.81 -7.93 -4.24
N ASN A 139 -0.49 -9.18 -4.56
CA ASN A 139 -0.58 -9.65 -5.96
C ASN A 139 -2.00 -9.70 -6.54
N ASN A 140 -3.04 -9.59 -5.70
CA ASN A 140 -4.45 -9.76 -6.09
C ASN A 140 -4.71 -11.16 -6.67
N GLU A 141 -4.07 -12.17 -6.06
CA GLU A 141 -4.04 -13.53 -6.57
C GLU A 141 -4.34 -14.52 -5.46
N TYR A 142 -4.97 -15.64 -5.85
CA TYR A 142 -5.17 -16.79 -5.00
C TYR A 142 -4.23 -17.92 -5.41
N ALA A 143 -3.75 -18.66 -4.42
CA ALA A 143 -3.01 -19.90 -4.64
C ALA A 143 -3.44 -20.96 -3.62
N MET A 144 -3.25 -22.22 -3.98
CA MET A 144 -3.34 -23.34 -3.04
C MET A 144 -1.94 -23.68 -2.55
N VAL A 145 -1.79 -23.89 -1.25
CA VAL A 145 -0.55 -24.37 -0.63
C VAL A 145 -0.84 -25.66 0.12
N SER A 146 0.11 -26.60 0.08
CA SER A 146 -0.02 -27.84 0.85
C SER A 146 0.09 -27.56 2.35
N ALA A 147 -0.40 -28.50 3.18
CA ALA A 147 -0.24 -28.40 4.63
C ALA A 147 1.25 -28.24 5.04
N GLU A 148 2.15 -29.00 4.42
CA GLU A 148 3.59 -28.92 4.66
C GLU A 148 4.16 -27.54 4.26
N GLN A 149 3.79 -27.04 3.08
CA GLN A 149 4.23 -25.71 2.63
C GLN A 149 3.73 -24.61 3.57
N LEU A 150 2.49 -24.72 4.07
CA LEU A 150 1.94 -23.76 5.03
C LEU A 150 2.74 -23.74 6.33
N GLU A 151 3.14 -24.90 6.86
CA GLU A 151 3.99 -24.96 8.06
C GLU A 151 5.31 -24.21 7.84
N PHE A 152 5.99 -24.44 6.71
CA PHE A 152 7.22 -23.71 6.36
C PHE A 152 7.01 -22.21 6.09
N MET A 153 5.85 -21.84 5.57
CA MET A 153 5.50 -20.43 5.40
C MET A 153 5.35 -19.72 6.74
N LEU A 154 4.75 -20.36 7.75
CA LEU A 154 4.51 -19.75 9.05
C LEU A 154 5.75 -19.81 9.96
N ASP A 155 6.64 -20.78 9.78
CA ASP A 155 7.86 -20.92 10.58
C ASP A 155 8.97 -19.98 10.08
N THR A 156 8.91 -18.72 10.50
CA THR A 156 9.92 -17.70 10.20
C THR A 156 10.32 -16.94 11.46
N ALA A 157 11.57 -16.47 11.53
CA ALA A 157 12.12 -15.71 12.65
C ALA A 157 11.22 -14.53 13.07
N PHE A 158 10.59 -13.87 12.09
CA PHE A 158 9.67 -12.78 12.33
C PHE A 158 8.55 -13.16 13.31
N ASN A 159 8.02 -14.38 13.22
CA ASN A 159 6.91 -14.84 14.05
C ASN A 159 7.31 -15.18 15.50
N TYR A 160 8.61 -15.15 15.84
CA TYR A 160 9.12 -15.38 17.19
C TYR A 160 9.58 -14.09 17.91
N ARG A 161 9.39 -12.91 17.29
CA ARG A 161 9.92 -11.62 17.76
C ARG A 161 9.36 -11.15 19.11
N GLN A 162 8.21 -11.65 19.56
CA GLN A 162 7.60 -11.25 20.82
C GLN A 162 8.05 -12.14 21.98
N ALA A 163 9.24 -11.85 22.53
CA ALA A 163 9.76 -12.49 23.74
C ALA A 163 9.69 -14.04 23.74
N GLY A 164 10.00 -14.66 22.58
CA GLY A 164 10.02 -16.13 22.43
C GLY A 164 8.65 -16.77 22.20
N LYS A 165 7.60 -15.98 21.94
CA LYS A 165 6.25 -16.47 21.61
C LYS A 165 6.04 -16.53 20.11
N PHE A 166 5.37 -17.59 19.64
CA PHE A 166 5.02 -17.75 18.23
C PHE A 166 3.70 -17.03 17.91
N THR A 167 3.77 -16.00 17.05
CA THR A 167 2.69 -15.03 16.79
C THR A 167 2.48 -14.81 15.28
N PRO A 168 2.08 -15.85 14.52
CA PRO A 168 2.00 -15.77 13.07
C PRO A 168 0.79 -15.00 12.56
N TYR A 169 -0.21 -14.73 13.40
CA TYR A 169 -1.45 -14.09 12.96
C TYR A 169 -1.62 -12.70 13.53
N MET A 170 -2.34 -11.87 12.77
CA MET A 170 -2.80 -10.55 13.19
C MET A 170 -4.23 -10.38 12.69
N TYR A 171 -5.12 -9.89 13.53
CA TYR A 171 -6.44 -9.45 13.12
C TYR A 171 -6.86 -8.23 13.92
N TRP A 172 -7.98 -7.62 13.53
CA TRP A 172 -8.49 -6.42 14.18
C TRP A 172 -9.91 -6.65 14.64
N GLU A 173 -10.21 -6.19 15.85
CA GLU A 173 -11.56 -6.15 16.41
C GLU A 173 -12.10 -4.74 16.30
N CYS A 174 -13.40 -4.61 15.96
CA CYS A 174 -14.09 -3.33 15.84
C CYS A 174 -15.40 -3.38 16.64
N GLU A 175 -15.50 -2.61 17.72
CA GLU A 175 -16.69 -2.61 18.59
C GLU A 175 -17.80 -1.67 18.11
N ASP A 176 -17.48 -0.60 17.36
CA ASP A 176 -18.43 0.42 16.90
C ASP A 176 -18.27 0.72 15.39
N THR A 177 -18.74 -0.21 14.57
CA THR A 177 -18.69 -0.08 13.10
C THR A 177 -19.58 1.03 12.56
N GLN A 178 -20.68 1.35 13.24
CA GLN A 178 -21.62 2.38 12.78
C GLN A 178 -21.02 3.79 12.90
N SER A 179 -20.34 4.10 14.01
CA SER A 179 -19.67 5.40 14.15
C SER A 179 -18.54 5.57 13.15
N ILE A 180 -17.75 4.51 12.91
CA ILE A 180 -16.69 4.51 11.89
C ILE A 180 -17.30 4.75 10.50
N GLN A 181 -18.34 4.00 10.13
CA GLN A 181 -19.01 4.18 8.83
C GLN A 181 -19.53 5.61 8.66
N ASN A 182 -20.22 6.15 9.68
CA ASN A 182 -20.73 7.52 9.64
C ASN A 182 -19.62 8.57 9.48
N ALA A 183 -18.44 8.36 10.07
CA ALA A 183 -17.30 9.24 9.88
C ALA A 183 -16.76 9.14 8.45
N MET A 184 -16.56 7.92 7.95
CA MET A 184 -16.07 7.68 6.58
C MET A 184 -17.04 8.21 5.50
N ASP A 185 -18.35 8.12 5.73
CA ASP A 185 -19.37 8.63 4.81
C ASP A 185 -19.36 10.17 4.69
N ARG A 186 -18.91 10.87 5.74
CA ARG A 186 -18.79 12.34 5.74
C ARG A 186 -17.53 12.85 5.03
N LEU A 187 -16.55 11.99 4.79
CA LEU A 187 -15.35 12.37 4.06
C LEU A 187 -15.68 12.58 2.59
N ASP A 188 -15.42 13.79 2.11
CA ASP A 188 -15.48 14.14 0.69
C ASP A 188 -14.19 13.70 0.01
N GLU A 189 -14.31 12.81 -0.97
CA GLU A 189 -13.21 12.17 -1.67
C GLU A 189 -12.35 13.16 -2.46
N LEU A 190 -12.97 14.20 -3.03
CA LEU A 190 -12.29 15.22 -3.80
C LEU A 190 -11.53 16.18 -2.87
N GLU A 191 -12.09 16.53 -1.72
CA GLU A 191 -11.42 17.34 -0.70
C GLU A 191 -10.23 16.59 -0.08
N LEU A 192 -10.35 15.28 0.19
CA LEU A 192 -9.22 14.46 0.62
C LEU A 192 -8.07 14.51 -0.40
N TYR A 193 -8.38 14.29 -1.67
CA TYR A 193 -7.40 14.38 -2.74
C TYR A 193 -6.76 15.79 -2.83
N ARG A 194 -7.58 16.85 -2.84
CA ARG A 194 -7.09 18.24 -2.88
C ARG A 194 -6.17 18.53 -1.70
N SER A 195 -6.55 18.11 -0.50
CA SER A 195 -5.74 18.29 0.71
C SER A 195 -4.39 17.57 0.60
N ALA A 196 -4.38 16.30 0.18
CA ALA A 196 -3.14 15.53 -0.01
C ALA A 196 -2.20 16.18 -1.04
N VAL A 197 -2.75 16.71 -2.14
CA VAL A 197 -1.98 17.38 -3.19
C VAL A 197 -1.48 18.77 -2.78
N GLN A 198 -2.30 19.54 -2.07
CA GLN A 198 -1.90 20.85 -1.53
C GLN A 198 -0.76 20.72 -0.53
N ASN A 199 -0.75 19.63 0.26
CA ASN A 199 0.29 19.31 1.21
C ASN A 199 1.41 18.42 0.64
N TYR A 200 1.55 18.34 -0.70
CA TYR A 200 2.61 17.54 -1.31
C TYR A 200 3.99 17.91 -0.73
N PRO A 201 4.71 16.96 -0.12
CA PRO A 201 5.89 17.25 0.70
C PRO A 201 7.16 17.34 -0.16
N LEU A 202 7.20 18.31 -1.10
CA LEU A 202 8.24 18.42 -2.12
C LEU A 202 9.66 18.43 -1.52
N GLU A 203 9.93 19.37 -0.61
CA GLU A 203 11.27 19.56 -0.05
C GLU A 203 11.72 18.35 0.77
N PHE A 204 10.79 17.71 1.49
CA PHE A 204 11.05 16.47 2.19
C PHE A 204 11.42 15.35 1.21
N ASN A 205 10.61 15.12 0.17
CA ASN A 205 10.88 14.09 -0.83
C ASN A 205 12.24 14.30 -1.53
N LEU A 206 12.57 15.56 -1.88
CA LEU A 206 13.87 15.90 -2.48
C LEU A 206 15.05 15.71 -1.52
N HIS A 207 14.85 15.92 -0.22
CA HIS A 207 15.83 15.64 0.81
C HIS A 207 16.08 14.13 0.95
N GLU A 208 15.03 13.34 1.10
CA GLU A 208 15.10 11.88 1.23
C GLU A 208 15.73 11.23 -0.02
N GLY A 209 15.39 11.71 -1.22
CA GLY A 209 16.02 11.27 -2.46
C GLY A 209 17.52 11.59 -2.54
N ARG A 210 17.96 12.70 -1.95
CA ARG A 210 19.39 13.03 -1.85
C ARG A 210 20.11 12.05 -0.95
N ILE A 211 19.58 11.84 0.27
CA ILE A 211 20.14 10.88 1.22
C ILE A 211 20.22 9.48 0.59
N TYR A 212 19.16 9.05 -0.07
CA TYR A 212 19.11 7.75 -0.75
C TYR A 212 20.17 7.61 -1.84
N THR A 213 20.22 8.55 -2.79
CA THR A 213 21.17 8.48 -3.91
C THR A 213 22.63 8.63 -3.47
N ASP A 214 22.90 9.41 -2.42
CA ASP A 214 24.23 9.52 -1.83
C ASP A 214 24.61 8.25 -1.05
N SER A 215 23.66 7.63 -0.36
CA SER A 215 23.89 6.36 0.34
C SER A 215 24.13 5.20 -0.63
N LEU A 216 23.47 5.18 -1.80
CA LEU A 216 23.80 4.23 -2.87
C LEU A 216 25.25 4.39 -3.37
N LYS A 217 25.77 5.62 -3.45
CA LYS A 217 27.18 5.87 -3.81
C LYS A 217 28.13 5.30 -2.76
N VAL A 218 27.82 5.46 -1.47
CA VAL A 218 28.66 4.91 -0.38
C VAL A 218 28.60 3.39 -0.34
N MET A 219 27.40 2.83 -0.50
CA MET A 219 27.18 1.39 -0.50
C MET A 219 27.98 0.67 -1.58
N ARG A 220 28.20 1.30 -2.73
CA ARG A 220 28.98 0.75 -3.86
C ARG A 220 30.38 0.24 -3.44
N GLU A 221 30.96 0.79 -2.38
CA GLU A 221 32.30 0.47 -1.87
C GLU A 221 32.31 -0.75 -0.95
N HIS A 222 31.14 -1.20 -0.49
CA HIS A 222 31.00 -2.15 0.62
C HIS A 222 30.19 -3.40 0.29
N ILE A 223 29.54 -3.47 -0.88
CA ILE A 223 28.67 -4.59 -1.25
C ILE A 223 29.47 -5.72 -1.92
N PRO A 224 29.41 -6.96 -1.40
CA PRO A 224 29.99 -8.11 -2.06
C PRO A 224 29.36 -8.37 -3.43
N PRO A 225 30.13 -8.68 -4.50
CA PRO A 225 29.60 -8.90 -5.85
C PRO A 225 28.46 -9.91 -5.94
N GLU A 226 28.50 -10.94 -5.10
CA GLU A 226 27.48 -12.00 -5.01
C GLU A 226 26.13 -11.52 -4.47
N GLN A 227 26.09 -10.39 -3.74
CA GLN A 227 24.87 -9.83 -3.15
C GLN A 227 24.19 -8.76 -4.02
N ILE A 228 24.87 -8.29 -5.08
CA ILE A 228 24.38 -7.20 -5.95
C ILE A 228 22.99 -7.49 -6.51
N ARG A 229 22.74 -8.71 -7.02
CA ARG A 229 21.44 -9.06 -7.61
C ARG A 229 20.31 -9.08 -6.58
N MET A 230 20.60 -9.59 -5.38
CA MET A 230 19.64 -9.60 -4.27
C MET A 230 19.25 -8.18 -3.89
N GLN A 231 20.22 -7.29 -3.77
CA GLN A 231 19.97 -5.89 -3.47
C GLN A 231 19.14 -5.18 -4.55
N VAL A 232 19.43 -5.39 -5.84
CA VAL A 232 18.63 -4.81 -6.93
C VAL A 232 17.16 -5.27 -6.81
N ASN A 233 16.94 -6.56 -6.53
CA ASN A 233 15.60 -7.09 -6.34
C ASN A 233 14.89 -6.48 -5.12
N GLU A 234 15.59 -6.30 -4.00
CA GLU A 234 15.02 -5.66 -2.80
C GLU A 234 14.65 -4.18 -3.05
N ILE A 235 15.54 -3.42 -3.70
CA ILE A 235 15.26 -2.02 -4.04
C ILE A 235 14.05 -1.94 -4.98
N HIS A 236 13.99 -2.83 -5.98
CA HIS A 236 12.86 -2.90 -6.90
C HIS A 236 11.55 -3.22 -6.18
N ALA A 237 11.55 -4.14 -5.22
CA ALA A 237 10.35 -4.49 -4.47
C ALA A 237 9.78 -3.26 -3.73
N PHE A 238 10.63 -2.46 -3.09
CA PHE A 238 10.23 -1.23 -2.41
C PHE A 238 9.74 -0.14 -3.37
N HIS A 239 10.44 0.08 -4.48
CA HIS A 239 10.00 1.04 -5.50
C HIS A 239 8.68 0.63 -6.17
N ARG A 240 8.43 -0.67 -6.30
CA ARG A 240 7.17 -1.20 -6.86
C ARG A 240 5.99 -0.91 -5.93
N ILE A 241 6.19 -0.88 -4.61
CA ILE A 241 5.16 -0.45 -3.64
C ILE A 241 4.82 1.03 -3.85
N LEU A 242 5.83 1.90 -4.01
CA LEU A 242 5.63 3.33 -4.32
C LEU A 242 4.88 3.52 -5.64
N LEU A 243 5.33 2.88 -6.71
CA LEU A 243 4.66 2.95 -8.01
C LEU A 243 3.21 2.50 -7.92
N ARG A 244 2.96 1.41 -7.19
CA ARG A 244 1.62 0.86 -7.06
C ARG A 244 0.68 1.73 -6.23
N SER A 245 1.17 2.39 -5.18
CA SER A 245 0.32 3.37 -4.46
C SER A 245 -0.12 4.48 -5.40
N ARG A 246 0.79 4.98 -6.25
CA ARG A 246 0.43 5.95 -7.29
C ARG A 246 -0.58 5.37 -8.26
N GLN A 247 -0.49 4.09 -8.62
CA GLN A 247 -1.43 3.42 -9.53
C GLN A 247 -2.84 3.25 -8.95
N ASP A 248 -2.94 2.85 -7.68
CA ASP A 248 -4.21 2.70 -6.96
C ASP A 248 -4.96 4.04 -6.90
N LEU A 249 -4.25 5.14 -6.57
CA LEU A 249 -4.79 6.50 -6.63
C LEU A 249 -5.43 6.84 -7.99
N LEU A 250 -4.84 6.37 -9.10
CA LEU A 250 -5.40 6.66 -10.44
C LEU A 250 -6.71 5.93 -10.65
N GLY A 251 -6.80 4.69 -10.17
CA GLY A 251 -8.04 3.92 -10.19
C GLY A 251 -9.15 4.67 -9.45
N PHE A 252 -8.82 5.20 -8.28
CA PHE A 252 -9.72 6.03 -7.48
C PHE A 252 -10.12 7.34 -8.19
N LEU A 253 -9.16 8.10 -8.72
CA LEU A 253 -9.42 9.33 -9.47
C LEU A 253 -10.33 9.08 -10.69
N ARG A 254 -10.09 7.98 -11.43
CA ARG A 254 -10.97 7.56 -12.53
C ARG A 254 -12.38 7.22 -12.05
N GLY A 255 -12.50 6.56 -10.88
CA GLY A 255 -13.78 6.27 -10.24
C GLY A 255 -14.59 7.54 -9.91
N MET A 256 -13.92 8.65 -9.59
CA MET A 256 -14.52 9.97 -9.39
C MET A 256 -14.75 10.75 -10.69
N GLY A 257 -14.45 10.18 -11.87
CA GLY A 257 -14.60 10.85 -13.16
C GLY A 257 -13.44 11.78 -13.53
N ILE A 258 -12.30 11.72 -12.84
CA ILE A 258 -11.08 12.47 -13.18
C ILE A 258 -10.27 11.65 -14.20
N ASP A 259 -10.43 11.96 -15.49
CA ASP A 259 -9.63 11.34 -16.54
C ASP A 259 -8.30 12.08 -16.73
N ALA A 260 -7.21 11.43 -16.31
CA ALA A 260 -5.85 11.89 -16.51
C ALA A 260 -4.96 10.79 -17.11
N GLY A 261 -5.57 9.81 -17.81
CA GLY A 261 -4.95 8.55 -18.21
C GLY A 261 -3.54 8.68 -18.81
N LYS A 262 -3.35 9.54 -19.82
CA LYS A 262 -2.07 9.66 -20.53
C LYS A 262 -0.94 10.31 -19.70
N GLU A 263 -1.26 11.36 -18.95
CA GLU A 263 -0.25 12.10 -18.18
C GLU A 263 0.22 11.29 -16.96
N ILE A 264 -0.71 10.54 -16.38
CA ILE A 264 -0.47 9.61 -15.30
C ILE A 264 0.34 8.38 -15.78
N GLU A 265 0.02 7.81 -16.94
CA GLU A 265 0.83 6.75 -17.54
C GLU A 265 2.26 7.23 -17.78
N ALA A 266 2.44 8.50 -18.17
CA ALA A 266 3.77 9.09 -18.27
C ALA A 266 4.49 9.17 -16.92
N LEU A 267 3.80 9.49 -15.82
CA LEU A 267 4.39 9.47 -14.48
C LEU A 267 4.80 8.05 -14.04
N ALA A 268 3.93 7.05 -14.25
CA ALA A 268 4.26 5.66 -13.98
C ALA A 268 5.51 5.20 -14.75
N ASN A 269 5.59 5.56 -16.04
CA ASN A 269 6.75 5.28 -16.88
C ASN A 269 8.04 5.96 -16.38
N LYS A 270 7.96 7.18 -15.82
CA LYS A 270 9.11 7.87 -15.22
C LYS A 270 9.60 7.15 -13.96
N TRP A 271 8.71 6.72 -13.08
CA TRP A 271 9.04 5.90 -11.91
C TRP A 271 9.69 4.56 -12.30
N THR A 272 9.14 3.86 -13.31
CA THR A 272 9.74 2.64 -13.86
C THR A 272 11.12 2.90 -14.43
N ARG A 273 11.30 3.98 -15.20
CA ARG A 273 12.59 4.37 -15.78
C ARG A 273 13.62 4.68 -14.68
N PHE A 274 13.25 5.43 -13.66
CA PHE A 274 14.13 5.72 -12.53
C PHE A 274 14.57 4.44 -11.81
N THR A 275 13.64 3.51 -11.58
CA THR A 275 13.95 2.20 -10.99
C THR A 275 14.98 1.42 -11.82
N HIS A 276 14.82 1.39 -13.15
CA HIS A 276 15.81 0.76 -14.03
C HIS A 276 17.16 1.49 -14.01
N LEU A 277 17.19 2.82 -13.91
CA LEU A 277 18.43 3.59 -13.81
C LEU A 277 19.20 3.24 -12.53
N VAL A 278 18.50 3.08 -11.40
CA VAL A 278 19.10 2.62 -10.15
C VAL A 278 19.72 1.23 -10.31
N ALA A 279 18.99 0.28 -10.91
CA ALA A 279 19.53 -1.06 -11.19
C ALA A 279 20.78 -1.02 -12.05
N LEU A 280 20.76 -0.21 -13.12
CA LEU A 280 21.91 -0.06 -14.01
C LEU A 280 23.10 0.57 -13.29
N ALA A 281 22.88 1.58 -12.44
CA ALA A 281 23.94 2.19 -11.64
C ALA A 281 24.59 1.16 -10.70
N ILE A 282 23.78 0.34 -10.02
CA ILE A 282 24.24 -0.73 -9.14
C ILE A 282 25.01 -1.81 -9.90
N LEU A 283 24.44 -2.32 -11.00
CA LEU A 283 25.03 -3.42 -11.78
C LEU A 283 26.33 -3.01 -12.50
N ARG A 284 26.38 -1.78 -13.04
CA ARG A 284 27.56 -1.27 -13.76
C ARG A 284 28.62 -0.73 -12.82
N ASN A 285 28.23 -0.36 -11.60
CA ASN A 285 29.08 0.18 -10.55
C ASN A 285 30.03 1.30 -11.01
N SER A 286 29.53 2.26 -11.81
CA SER A 286 30.34 3.36 -12.34
C SER A 286 29.93 4.70 -11.75
N ALA A 287 30.90 5.55 -11.41
CA ALA A 287 30.65 6.85 -10.76
C ALA A 287 29.64 7.72 -11.52
N GLY A 288 29.80 7.80 -12.85
CA GLY A 288 28.92 8.61 -13.70
C GLY A 288 27.46 8.15 -13.72
N GLU A 289 27.17 6.86 -13.50
CA GLU A 289 25.78 6.38 -13.42
C GLU A 289 25.14 6.80 -12.08
N TYR A 290 25.87 6.70 -10.97
CA TYR A 290 25.37 7.16 -9.68
C TYR A 290 25.19 8.68 -9.60
N GLU A 291 26.09 9.46 -10.21
CA GLU A 291 25.98 10.92 -10.29
C GLU A 291 24.70 11.37 -11.02
N ARG A 292 24.20 10.58 -11.95
CA ARG A 292 22.98 10.86 -12.72
C ARG A 292 21.68 10.55 -11.95
N LEU A 293 21.73 9.78 -10.86
CA LEU A 293 20.51 9.35 -10.18
C LEU A 293 19.74 10.51 -9.55
N TYR A 294 20.42 11.42 -8.83
CA TYR A 294 19.73 12.50 -8.13
C TYR A 294 19.02 13.48 -9.07
N PRO A 295 19.64 14.00 -10.15
CA PRO A 295 18.94 14.84 -11.11
C PRO A 295 17.68 14.18 -11.71
N GLN A 296 17.75 12.87 -11.98
CA GLN A 296 16.61 12.11 -12.51
C GLN A 296 15.50 11.92 -11.46
N PHE A 297 15.86 11.73 -10.20
CA PHE A 297 14.91 11.69 -9.09
C PHE A 297 14.24 13.06 -8.87
N GLU A 298 15.02 14.14 -8.88
CA GLU A 298 14.49 15.50 -8.72
C GLU A 298 13.50 15.86 -9.84
N GLU A 299 13.84 15.56 -11.10
CA GLU A 299 12.94 15.75 -12.24
C GLU A 299 11.63 14.97 -12.06
N LEU A 300 11.73 13.69 -11.66
CA LEU A 300 10.58 12.82 -11.39
C LEU A 300 9.64 13.40 -10.32
N ILE A 301 10.17 13.80 -9.17
CA ILE A 301 9.38 14.32 -8.04
C ILE A 301 8.72 15.66 -8.39
N ARG A 302 9.44 16.56 -9.07
CA ARG A 302 8.86 17.85 -9.50
C ARG A 302 7.77 17.66 -10.54
N ASP A 303 7.91 16.70 -11.43
CA ASP A 303 6.88 16.39 -12.42
C ASP A 303 5.66 15.68 -11.79
N GLU A 304 5.86 14.82 -10.78
CA GLU A 304 4.78 14.24 -9.97
C GLU A 304 3.95 15.35 -9.32
N GLU A 305 4.60 16.26 -8.58
CA GLU A 305 3.94 17.38 -7.91
C GLU A 305 3.16 18.26 -8.91
N ARG A 306 3.81 18.66 -10.00
CA ARG A 306 3.21 19.53 -11.02
C ARG A 306 2.00 18.87 -11.67
N LEU A 307 2.08 17.57 -11.97
CA LEU A 307 0.97 16.83 -12.54
C LEU A 307 -0.20 16.80 -11.56
N LEU A 308 0.04 16.35 -10.33
CA LEU A 308 -0.99 16.20 -9.30
C LEU A 308 -1.71 17.53 -9.01
N LYS A 309 -0.97 18.65 -8.89
CA LYS A 309 -1.56 19.99 -8.66
C LYS A 309 -2.48 20.47 -9.79
N ARG A 310 -2.32 19.98 -11.02
CA ARG A 310 -3.12 20.39 -12.18
C ARG A 310 -4.39 19.56 -12.39
N LEU A 311 -4.50 18.38 -11.77
CA LEU A 311 -5.66 17.50 -11.95
C LEU A 311 -6.97 18.07 -11.36
N PRO A 312 -6.98 18.70 -10.15
CA PRO A 312 -8.19 19.28 -9.57
C PRO A 312 -8.83 20.39 -10.41
N ASP A 313 -8.02 21.27 -11.02
CA ASP A 313 -8.51 22.43 -11.79
C ASP A 313 -9.28 22.02 -13.05
N ARG A 314 -8.96 20.83 -13.60
CA ARG A 314 -9.65 20.28 -14.77
C ARG A 314 -11.02 19.70 -14.42
N PHE A 315 -11.23 19.27 -13.18
CA PHE A 315 -12.54 18.80 -12.72
C PHE A 315 -13.53 19.95 -12.51
N ALA A 316 -13.06 21.10 -12.00
CA ALA A 316 -13.88 22.31 -11.88
C ALA A 316 -14.32 22.85 -13.25
N ALA A 317 -13.52 22.62 -14.30
CA ALA A 317 -13.85 22.99 -15.68
C ALA A 317 -14.73 21.96 -16.41
N ALA A 318 -14.72 20.69 -15.99
CA ALA A 318 -15.46 19.59 -16.61
C ALA A 318 -16.79 19.24 -15.90
N SER A 319 -16.98 19.71 -14.67
CA SER A 319 -18.27 19.62 -13.98
C SER A 319 -19.28 20.51 -14.71
N PRO A 320 -20.38 19.99 -15.26
CA PRO A 320 -21.46 20.83 -15.74
C PRO A 320 -21.90 21.67 -14.54
N GLN A 321 -21.93 23.00 -14.70
CA GLN A 321 -22.69 23.84 -13.80
C GLN A 321 -24.10 23.23 -13.72
N SER A 322 -24.42 22.59 -12.60
CA SER A 322 -25.80 22.27 -12.29
C SER A 322 -26.54 23.59 -12.35
N ASN A 323 -27.56 23.65 -13.22
CA ASN A 323 -28.37 24.82 -13.51
C ASN A 323 -28.92 25.45 -12.20
N LEU A 324 -28.16 26.36 -11.62
CA LEU A 324 -28.62 27.33 -10.64
C LEU A 324 -28.81 28.64 -11.39
N GLY A 325 -30.07 28.98 -11.66
CA GLY A 325 -30.45 30.35 -11.98
C GLY A 325 -31.22 30.55 -13.28
N LYS A 326 -32.46 30.05 -13.35
CA LYS A 326 -33.58 30.84 -13.91
C LYS A 326 -34.85 30.61 -13.09
N SER A 327 -34.85 31.13 -11.86
CA SER A 327 -36.09 31.63 -11.25
C SER A 327 -36.33 33.05 -11.79
N GLY A 328 -36.72 33.13 -13.06
CA GLY A 328 -37.32 34.35 -13.61
C GLY A 328 -38.80 34.26 -13.35
N GLY A 329 -39.24 34.83 -12.22
CA GLY A 329 -40.64 35.13 -12.03
C GLY A 329 -41.00 36.29 -12.96
N ASP A 330 -41.91 36.05 -13.89
CA ASP A 330 -42.74 37.10 -14.45
C ASP A 330 -44.18 36.81 -14.03
N ASN A 331 -44.61 37.56 -13.01
CA ASN A 331 -46.00 37.88 -12.81
C ASN A 331 -46.41 38.80 -13.96
N ASP A 332 -47.30 38.34 -14.84
CA ASP A 332 -48.17 39.25 -15.56
C ASP A 332 -49.63 38.78 -15.39
N VAL A 333 -50.26 39.44 -14.44
CA VAL A 333 -51.72 39.56 -14.33
C VAL A 333 -52.14 40.59 -15.38
N HIS A 334 -53.02 40.23 -16.32
CA HIS A 334 -54.14 41.11 -16.70
C HIS A 334 -55.21 40.41 -17.57
N HIS A 335 -56.40 40.35 -16.97
CA HIS A 335 -57.73 40.67 -17.51
C HIS A 335 -58.38 39.91 -18.69
N ARG A 336 -59.55 39.33 -18.34
CA ARG A 336 -60.89 39.41 -18.97
C ARG A 336 -61.00 38.82 -20.40
N SER A 337 -61.92 37.91 -20.71
CA SER A 337 -63.33 37.83 -20.31
C SER A 337 -63.83 36.39 -20.45
#